data_AF-V2UYB9-F1
#
_entry.id   AF-V2UYB9-F1
#
_cell.length_a   1.000
_cell.length_b   1.000
_cell.length_c   1.000
_cell.angle_alpha   90.00
_cell.angle_beta   90.00
_cell.angle_gamma   90.00
#
_symmetry.space_group_name_H-M   'P 1'
#
loop_
_entity.id
_entity.type
_entity.pdbx_description
1 polymer ?
#
loop_
_entity_poly.entity_id
_entity_poly.type
_entity_poly.pdbx_seq_one_letter_code
_entity_poly.pdbx_strand_id
1 'polypeptide(L)' 'MFIKIQEKIINTALINYIFITDGYKYMGTGNPRYEVDIHFSKDDAVTLKFESSEEMNEFLDKLNYTK' A
#
# COMPACT_ATOMS: atom_id res chain seq x y z
N MET A 1 -5.93 -8.45 12.61
CA MET A 1 -5.26 -9.38 11.66
C MET A 1 -3.97 -8.72 11.21
N PHE A 2 -2.92 -9.50 10.91
CA PHE A 2 -1.61 -8.95 10.53
C PHE A 2 -1.20 -9.39 9.13
N ILE A 3 -0.74 -8.46 8.31
CA ILE A 3 -0.13 -8.72 6.99
C ILE A 3 1.36 -8.39 7.09
N LYS A 4 2.22 -9.31 6.67
CA LYS A 4 3.67 -9.07 6.54
C LYS A 4 4.01 -8.76 5.09
N ILE A 5 4.66 -7.62 4.83
CA ILE A 5 5.11 -7.22 3.49
C ILE A 5 6.38 -6.39 3.58
N GLN A 6 7.36 -6.67 2.72
CA GLN A 6 8.63 -5.91 2.61
C GLN A 6 9.24 -5.58 4.00
N GLU A 7 9.37 -6.61 4.84
CA GLU A 7 9.84 -6.55 6.24
C GLU A 7 8.95 -5.82 7.27
N LYS A 8 7.86 -5.17 6.85
CA LYS A 8 6.89 -4.50 7.72
C LYS A 8 5.75 -5.44 8.12
N ILE A 9 5.27 -5.30 9.35
CA ILE A 9 4.05 -5.96 9.84
C ILE A 9 2.96 -4.90 10.01
N ILE A 10 1.85 -5.07 9.29
CA ILE A 10 0.73 -4.14 9.30
C ILE A 10 -0.45 -4.77 10.05
N ASN A 11 -0.94 -4.09 11.08
CA ASN A 11 -2.18 -4.47 11.74
C ASN A 11 -3.37 -3.85 10.99
N THR A 12 -4.11 -4.67 10.25
CA THR A 12 -5.19 -4.20 9.38
C THR A 12 -6.38 -3.62 10.15
N ALA A 13 -6.55 -3.97 11.42
CA ALA A 13 -7.61 -3.43 12.27
C ALA A 13 -7.39 -1.96 12.66
N LEU A 14 -6.17 -1.45 12.51
CA LEU A 14 -5.82 -0.06 12.82
C LEU A 14 -5.85 0.84 11.58
N ILE A 15 -6.09 0.27 10.39
CA ILE A 15 -6.12 1.04 9.15
C ILE A 15 -7.38 1.90 9.14
N ASN A 16 -7.20 3.21 9.01
CA ASN A 16 -8.30 4.16 8.88
C ASN A 16 -8.71 4.29 7.41
N TYR A 17 -7.75 4.58 6.53
CA TYR A 17 -7.96 4.60 5.08
C TYR A 17 -6.68 4.26 4.33
N ILE A 18 -6.85 3.91 3.06
CA ILE A 18 -5.77 3.58 2.13
C ILE A 18 -5.86 4.55 0.95
N PHE A 19 -4.74 5.15 0.59
CA PHE A 19 -4.62 5.99 -0.59
C PHE A 19 -3.74 5.27 -1.61
N ILE A 20 -4.27 5.06 -2.82
CA ILE A 20 -3.56 4.40 -3.91
C ILE A 20 -3.15 5.49 -4.90
N THR A 21 -1.84 5.64 -5.10
CA THR A 21 -1.30 6.56 -6.11
C THR A 21 -0.94 5.76 -7.36
N ASP A 22 -1.72 5.95 -8.43
CA ASP A 22 -1.41 5.40 -9.75
C ASP A 22 -0.45 6.34 -10.49
N GLY A 23 0.54 5.75 -11.16
CA GLY A 23 1.85 6.30 -11.51
C GLY A 23 1.89 7.43 -12.54
N TYR A 24 0.78 8.12 -12.80
CA TYR A 24 0.77 9.33 -13.63
C TYR A 24 1.73 10.41 -13.11
N LYS A 25 1.89 10.53 -11.79
CA LYS A 25 2.87 11.46 -11.18
C LYS A 25 4.33 11.05 -11.39
N TYR A 26 4.60 9.79 -11.73
CA TYR A 26 5.96 9.23 -11.80
C TYR A 26 6.48 9.02 -13.21
N MET A 27 5.70 9.35 -14.26
CA MET A 27 6.15 9.28 -15.65
C MET A 27 7.45 10.08 -15.86
N GLY A 28 8.53 9.38 -16.22
CA GLY A 28 9.84 9.97 -16.50
C GLY A 28 10.78 10.14 -15.28
N THR A 29 10.37 9.72 -14.08
CA THR A 29 11.18 9.94 -12.85
C THR A 29 11.96 8.72 -12.37
N GLY A 30 11.73 7.52 -12.93
CA GLY A 30 12.36 6.28 -12.49
C GLY A 30 11.84 5.73 -11.14
N ASN A 31 10.89 6.42 -10.50
CA ASN A 31 10.23 5.94 -9.29
C ASN A 31 9.21 4.83 -9.59
N PRO A 32 8.97 3.90 -8.65
CA PRO A 32 7.98 2.84 -8.81
C PRO A 32 6.61 3.45 -9.14
N ARG A 33 5.97 2.89 -10.16
CA ARG A 33 4.69 3.39 -10.68
C ARG A 33 3.51 3.16 -9.75
N TYR A 34 3.68 2.32 -8.73
CA TYR A 34 2.60 1.84 -7.89
C TYR A 34 2.97 2.06 -6.43
N GLU A 35 2.28 3.00 -5.78
CA GLU A 35 2.47 3.31 -4.37
C GLU A 35 1.14 3.25 -3.63
N VAL A 36 1.18 2.65 -2.44
CA VAL A 36 0.04 2.55 -1.55
C VAL A 36 0.41 3.16 -0.20
N ASP A 37 -0.31 4.21 0.18
CA ASP A 37 -0.18 4.85 1.48
C ASP A 37 -1.27 4.35 2.42
N ILE A 38 -0.85 3.77 3.55
CA ILE A 38 -1.74 3.21 4.56
C ILE A 38 -1.72 4.14 5.76
N HIS A 39 -2.86 4.77 6.04
CA HIS A 39 -3.00 5.72 7.14
C HIS A 39 -3.64 5.06 8.35
N PHE A 40 -2.92 5.03 9.47
CA PHE A 40 -3.44 4.61 10.78
C PHE A 40 -3.98 5.81 11.55
N SER A 41 -3.39 7.00 11.34
CA SER A 41 -3.88 8.29 11.86
C SER A 41 -3.55 9.43 10.89
N LYS A 42 -3.81 10.68 11.26
CA LYS A 42 -3.43 11.85 10.44
C LYS A 42 -1.91 11.99 10.28
N ASP A 43 -1.17 11.62 11.32
CA ASP A 43 0.29 11.80 11.40
C ASP A 43 1.05 10.47 11.29
N ASP A 44 0.34 9.34 11.19
CA ASP A 44 0.92 8.00 11.09
C ASP A 44 0.47 7.32 9.78
N ALA A 45 1.41 7.22 8.86
CA ALA A 45 1.22 6.61 7.55
C ALA A 45 2.42 5.75 7.16
N VAL A 46 2.13 4.64 6.48
CA VAL A 46 3.14 3.76 5.90
C VAL A 46 2.95 3.71 4.39
N THR A 47 3.98 4.14 3.67
CA THR A 47 4.06 3.97 2.22
C THR A 47 4.65 2.60 1.89
N LEU A 48 3.97 1.88 1.01
CA LEU A 48 4.44 0.67 0.34
C LEU A 48 4.64 0.97 -1.14
N LYS A 49 5.76 0.48 -1.69
CA LYS A 49 6.12 0.68 -3.09
C LYS A 49 6.15 -0.68 -3.77
N PHE A 50 5.52 -0.77 -4.94
CA PHE A 50 5.40 -2.00 -5.69
C PHE A 50 6.08 -1.84 -7.05
N GLU A 51 6.72 -2.92 -7.51
CA GLU A 51 7.40 -2.91 -8.81
C GLU A 51 6.42 -3.12 -9.97
N SER A 52 5.27 -3.73 -9.69
CA SER A 52 4.22 -4.03 -10.67
C SER A 52 2.82 -3.79 -10.12
N SER A 53 1.85 -3.61 -11.02
CA SER A 53 0.43 -3.54 -10.68
C SER A 53 -0.09 -4.86 -10.13
N GLU A 54 0.50 -5.99 -10.54
CA GLU A 54 0.12 -7.33 -10.09
C GLU A 54 0.44 -7.51 -8.60
N GLU A 55 1.65 -7.15 -8.17
CA GLU A 55 2.06 -7.20 -6.76
C GLU A 55 1.18 -6.30 -5.87
N MET A 56 0.86 -5.09 -6.37
CA MET A 56 -0.06 -4.18 -5.69
C MET A 56 -1.47 -4.78 -5.58
N ASN A 57 -1.99 -5.35 -6.66
CA ASN A 57 -3.31 -5.96 -6.68
C ASN A 57 -3.40 -7.16 -5.74
N GLU A 58 -2.38 -8.03 -5.70
CA GLU A 58 -2.32 -9.11 -4.71
C GLU A 58 -2.38 -8.60 -3.27
N PHE A 59 -1.70 -7.48 -2.99
CA PHE A 59 -1.75 -6.85 -1.67
C PHE A 59 -3.14 -6.32 -1.35
N LEU A 60 -3.78 -5.62 -2.29
CA LEU A 60 -5.14 -5.11 -2.13
C LEU A 60 -6.17 -6.23 -1.99
N ASP A 61 -5.99 -7.34 -2.70
CA ASP A 61 -6.85 -8.53 -2.58
C ASP A 61 -6.71 -9.18 -1.20
N LYS A 62 -5.49 -9.30 -0.67
CA LYS A 62 -5.25 -9.79 0.71
C LYS A 62 -5.93 -8.88 1.74
N LEU A 63 -5.92 -7.56 1.53
CA LEU A 63 -6.65 -6.61 2.37
C LEU A 63 -8.18 -6.77 2.25
N ASN A 64 -8.72 -6.96 1.05
CA ASN A 64 -10.17 -7.14 0.85
C ASN A 64 -10.69 -8.47 1.37
N TYR A 65 -9.91 -9.55 1.26
CA TYR A 65 -10.25 -10.87 1.82
C TYR A 65 -10.34 -10.89 3.36
N THR A 66 -9.94 -9.79 4.00
CA THR A 66 -9.94 -9.62 5.46
C THR A 66 -11.26 -9.01 6.00
N LYS A 67 -12.17 -8.55 5.12
CA LYS A 67 -13.53 -8.11 5.48
C LYS A 67 -14.54 -9.25 5.44
#